data_AF-A0A2E9IXL1-F1
#
_entry.id   AF-A0A2E9IXL1-F1
#
_cell.length_a   1.000
_cell.length_b   1.000
_cell.length_c   1.000
_cell.angle_alpha   90.00
_cell.angle_beta   90.00
_cell.angle_gamma   90.00
#
_symmetry.space_group_name_H-M   'P 1'
#
loop_
_entity.id
_entity.type
_entity.pdbx_description
1 polymer ?
#
loop_
_entity_poly.entity_id
_entity_poly.type
_entity_poly.pdbx_seq_one_letter_code
_entity_poly.pdbx_strand_id
1 'polypeptide(L)' 'MTDPANDYVGELTQIFINLGAAEDSAEVMARQLLKRAGQIAEERGISKVEATETLLKQVFDARQQA' A
#
# COMPACT_ATOMS: atom_id res chain seq x y z
N MET A 1 6.08 -19.78 10.54
CA MET A 1 6.62 -18.43 10.32
C MET A 1 5.54 -17.67 9.58
N THR A 2 4.74 -16.88 10.30
CA THR A 2 3.70 -16.05 9.70
C THR A 2 4.39 -15.01 8.83
N ASP A 3 4.18 -15.08 7.53
CA ASP A 3 4.58 -14.01 6.62
C ASP A 3 3.72 -12.78 6.98
N PRO A 4 4.31 -11.69 7.51
CA PRO A 4 3.56 -10.50 7.95
C PRO A 4 2.85 -9.79 6.78
N ALA A 5 3.05 -10.26 5.54
CA ALA A 5 2.37 -9.77 4.35
C ALA A 5 0.83 -9.80 4.39
N ASN A 6 0.21 -10.61 5.26
CA ASN A 6 -1.25 -10.74 5.34
C ASN A 6 -1.93 -9.73 6.30
N ASP A 7 -1.18 -8.99 7.13
CA ASP A 7 -1.77 -8.15 8.20
C ASP A 7 -1.89 -6.65 7.88
N TYR A 8 -1.26 -6.14 6.81
CA TYR A 8 -1.29 -4.69 6.52
C TYR A 8 -2.48 -4.22 5.68
N VAL A 9 -3.33 -5.14 5.19
CA VAL A 9 -4.48 -4.74 4.35
C VAL A 9 -5.43 -3.83 5.12
N GLY A 10 -5.73 -4.15 6.38
CA GLY A 10 -6.64 -3.34 7.20
C GLY A 10 -6.10 -1.93 7.47
N GLU A 11 -4.82 -1.82 7.83
CA GLU A 11 -4.17 -0.53 8.07
C GLU A 11 -4.14 0.35 6.82
N LEU A 12 -3.76 -0.24 5.67
CA LEU A 12 -3.75 0.48 4.39
C LEU A 12 -5.14 0.85 3.92
N THR A 13 -6.13 -0.01 4.17
CA THR A 13 -7.55 0.29 3.89
C THR A 13 -7.98 1.52 4.66
N GLN A 14 -7.68 1.58 5.96
CA GLN A 14 -8.00 2.75 6.78
C GLN A 14 -7.26 4.01 6.31
N ILE A 15 -6.01 3.90 5.87
CA ILE A 15 -5.27 5.02 5.27
C ILE A 15 -6.01 5.53 4.02
N PHE A 16 -6.42 4.64 3.12
CA PHE A 16 -7.14 5.05 1.91
C PHE A 16 -8.53 5.65 2.21
N ILE A 17 -9.24 5.13 3.22
CA ILE A 17 -10.50 5.74 3.71
C ILE A 17 -10.24 7.15 4.25
N ASN A 18 -9.18 7.35 5.04
CA ASN A 18 -8.79 8.66 5.56
C ASN A 18 -8.37 9.62 4.44
N LEU A 19 -7.87 9.07 3.32
CA LEU A 19 -7.66 9.76 2.06
C LEU A 19 -8.94 9.85 1.21
N GLY A 20 -10.13 9.61 1.76
CA GLY A 20 -11.41 9.83 1.07
C GLY A 20 -11.79 8.81 0.00
N ALA A 21 -11.15 7.64 -0.04
CA ALA A 21 -11.66 6.52 -0.83
C ALA A 21 -12.89 5.90 -0.13
N ALA A 22 -13.87 5.44 -0.92
CA ALA A 22 -14.96 4.63 -0.39
C ALA A 22 -14.42 3.28 0.14
N GLU A 23 -15.04 2.72 1.18
CA GLU A 23 -14.56 1.52 1.90
C GLU A 23 -14.25 0.35 0.95
N ASP A 24 -15.19 -0.02 0.07
CA ASP A 24 -15.01 -1.08 -0.92
C ASP A 24 -13.81 -0.83 -1.86
N SER A 25 -13.59 0.44 -2.22
CA SER A 25 -12.48 0.84 -3.10
C SER A 25 -11.15 0.89 -2.33
N ALA A 26 -11.18 1.31 -1.07
CA ALA A 26 -10.02 1.42 -0.20
C ALA A 26 -9.38 0.05 0.05
N GLU A 27 -10.21 -0.98 0.27
CA GLU A 27 -9.71 -2.35 0.46
C GLU A 27 -9.04 -2.88 -0.82
N VAL A 28 -9.66 -2.64 -1.98
CA VAL A 28 -9.08 -3.03 -3.28
C VAL A 28 -7.75 -2.32 -3.52
N MET A 29 -7.68 -1.02 -3.23
CA MET A 29 -6.44 -0.24 -3.33
C MET A 29 -5.34 -0.77 -2.39
N ALA A 30 -5.69 -1.11 -1.15
CA ALA A 30 -4.76 -1.71 -0.17
C ALA A 30 -4.15 -3.01 -0.69
N ARG A 31 -4.99 -3.93 -1.18
CA ARG A 31 -4.54 -5.20 -1.76
C ARG A 31 -3.65 -5.00 -2.99
N GLN A 32 -4.02 -4.06 -3.86
CA GLN A 32 -3.23 -3.74 -5.06
C GLN A 32 -1.87 -3.12 -4.71
N LEU A 33 -1.84 -2.18 -3.76
CA LEU A 33 -0.60 -1.55 -3.31
C LEU A 33 0.35 -2.59 -2.71
N LEU A 34 -0.13 -3.47 -1.82
CA LEU A 34 0.70 -4.53 -1.23
C LEU A 34 1.19 -5.55 -2.25
N LYS A 35 0.36 -5.90 -3.24
CA LYS A 35 0.79 -6.75 -4.35
C LYS A 35 1.93 -6.09 -5.13
N ARG A 36 1.79 -4.80 -5.45
CA ARG A 36 2.82 -4.05 -6.18
C ARG A 36 4.09 -3.88 -5.35
N ALA A 37 3.97 -3.62 -4.05
CA ALA A 37 5.10 -3.55 -3.13
C ALA A 37 5.87 -4.88 -3.08
N GLY A 38 5.16 -6.02 -3.08
CA GLY A 38 5.78 -7.35 -3.15
C GLY A 38 6.60 -7.54 -4.42
N GLN A 39 6.05 -7.15 -5.58
CA GLN A 39 6.77 -7.21 -6.87
C GLN A 39 8.02 -6.31 -6.86
N ILE A 40 7.89 -5.07 -6.38
CA ILE A 40 9.02 -4.14 -6.32
C ILE A 40 10.12 -4.65 -5.39
N ALA A 41 9.74 -5.21 -4.23
CA ALA A 41 10.67 -5.81 -3.28
C ALA A 41 11.49 -6.92 -3.93
N GLU A 42 10.83 -7.81 -4.67
CA GLU A 42 11.48 -8.89 -5.42
C GLU A 42 12.38 -8.36 -6.55
N GLU A 43 11.86 -7.45 -7.37
CA GLU A 43 12.58 -6.86 -8.52
C GLU A 43 13.83 -6.07 -8.10
N ARG A 44 13.79 -5.40 -6.94
CA ARG A 44 14.84 -4.47 -6.49
C ARG A 44 15.69 -5.01 -5.34
N GLY A 45 15.37 -6.19 -4.81
CA GLY A 45 16.06 -6.78 -3.66
C GLY A 45 15.91 -5.96 -2.37
N ILE A 46 14.81 -5.22 -2.22
CA ILE A 46 14.50 -4.41 -1.04
C ILE A 46 13.42 -5.07 -0.18
N SER A 47 13.18 -4.55 1.02
CA SER A 47 12.10 -5.08 1.87
C SER A 47 10.71 -4.69 1.34
N LYS A 48 9.71 -5.53 1.60
CA LYS A 48 8.31 -5.22 1.26
C LYS A 48 7.80 -3.98 2.00
N VAL A 49 8.28 -3.72 3.21
CA VAL A 49 7.96 -2.51 4.00
C VAL A 49 8.48 -1.27 3.27
N GLU A 50 9.75 -1.25 2.88
CA GLU A 50 10.37 -0.14 2.14
C GLU A 50 9.69 0.12 0.79
N ALA A 51 9.33 -0.95 0.06
CA ALA A 51 8.56 -0.82 -1.18
C ALA A 51 7.16 -0.24 -0.94
N THR A 52 6.49 -0.64 0.15
CA THR A 52 5.16 -0.13 0.55
C THR A 52 5.23 1.35 0.90
N GLU A 53 6.22 1.77 1.69
CA GLU A 53 6.45 3.18 2.05
C GLU A 53 6.68 4.05 0.81
N THR A 54 7.43 3.55 -0.16
CA THR A 54 7.70 4.26 -1.42
C THR A 54 6.40 4.50 -2.20
N LEU A 55 5.55 3.47 -2.32
CA LEU A 55 4.26 3.59 -3.01
C LEU A 55 3.30 4.53 -2.27
N LEU A 56 3.25 4.48 -0.94
CA LEU A 56 2.42 5.38 -0.15
C LEU A 56 2.84 6.85 -0.32
N LYS A 57 4.15 7.15 -0.30
CA LYS A 57 4.65 8.51 -0.59
C LYS A 57 4.15 9.02 -1.93
N GLN A 58 4.23 8.19 -2.98
CA GLN A 58 3.74 8.56 -4.31
C GLN A 58 2.24 8.87 -4.32
N VAL A 59 1.42 8.13 -3.57
CA VAL A 59 -0.02 8.41 -3.41
C VAL A 59 -0.23 9.77 -2.73
N PHE A 60 0.48 10.05 -1.64
CA PHE A 60 0.36 11.32 -0.93
C PHE A 60 0.79 12.50 -1.81
N ASP A 61 1.92 12.38 -2.50
CA ASP A 61 2.45 13.42 -3.38
C ASP A 61 1.48 13.71 -4.54
N ALA A 62 0.94 12.66 -5.17
CA ALA A 62 -0.04 12.80 -6.25
C ALA A 62 -1.33 13.50 -5.78
N ARG A 63 -1.74 13.26 -4.53
CA ARG A 63 -2.92 13.90 -3.95
C ARG A 63 -2.68 15.37 -3.60
N GLN A 64 -1.48 15.77 -3.20
CA GLN A 64 -1.16 17.18 -2.92
C GLN A 64 -1.11 18.04 -4.18
N GLN A 65 -0.96 17.43 -5.35
CA GLN A 65 -0.91 18.09 -6.65
C GLN A 65 -2.27 18.13 -7.37
N ALA A 66 -3.32 17.54 -6.79
CA ALA A 66 -4.67 17.42 -7.35
C ALA A 66 -5.65 18.40 -6.68
#